data_AF-A0A4Y9Z2Q4-F1
#
_entry.id   AF-A0A4Y9Z2Q4-F1
#
_cell.length_a   1.000
_cell.length_b   1.000
_cell.length_c   1.000
_cell.angle_alpha   90.00
_cell.angle_beta   90.00
_cell.angle_gamma   90.00
#
_symmetry.space_group_name_H-M   'P 1'
#
loop_
_entity.id
_entity.type
_entity.pdbx_description
1 polymer ?
#
loop_
_entity_poly.entity_id
_entity_poly.type
_entity_poly.pdbx_seq_one_letter_code
_entity_poly.pdbx_strand_id
1 'polypeptide(L)' 'MRDAENESHEGKRKSESLWPIMRISHTRSRYIYELYYKREAISRELYDWLLKEGYADAK' A
#
# COMPACT_ATOMS: atom_id res chain seq x y z
N MET A 1 5.17 -6.58 2.10
CA MET A 1 4.47 -7.14 0.92
C MET A 1 5.06 -8.50 0.59
N ARG A 2 6.38 -8.60 0.36
CA ARG A 2 7.10 -9.89 0.19
C ARG A 2 6.77 -10.99 1.21
N ASP A 3 6.70 -10.66 2.50
CA ASP A 3 6.39 -11.69 3.51
C ASP A 3 4.96 -12.22 3.42
N ALA A 4 4.01 -11.37 3.02
CA ALA A 4 2.61 -11.75 2.82
C ALA A 4 2.43 -12.54 1.50
N GLU A 5 3.29 -12.31 0.50
CA GLU A 5 3.32 -13.10 -0.74
C GLU A 5 3.92 -14.49 -0.52
N ASN A 6 4.91 -14.60 0.37
CA ASN A 6 5.56 -15.87 0.72
C ASN A 6 4.79 -16.66 1.80
N GLU A 7 3.72 -16.10 2.36
CA GLU A 7 2.97 -16.75 3.43
C GLU A 7 2.20 -17.97 2.89
N SER A 8 2.36 -19.12 3.55
CA SER A 8 1.61 -20.33 3.17
C SER A 8 0.10 -20.08 3.21
N HIS A 9 -0.59 -20.57 2.18
CA HIS A 9 -2.04 -20.49 2.03
C HIS A 9 -2.76 -21.74 2.56
N GLU A 10 -2.02 -22.63 3.23
CA GLU A 10 -2.54 -23.90 3.74
C GLU A 10 -3.59 -23.64 4.85
N GLY A 11 -4.78 -24.21 4.67
CA GLY A 11 -5.90 -24.04 5.60
C GLY A 11 -6.68 -22.71 5.49
N LYS A 12 -6.25 -21.76 4.64
CA LYS A 12 -6.96 -20.50 4.39
C LYS A 12 -7.88 -20.61 3.19
N ARG A 13 -9.01 -19.89 3.21
CA ARG A 13 -9.82 -19.72 2.00
C ARG A 13 -9.05 -18.88 0.98
N LYS A 14 -9.29 -19.10 -0.33
CA LYS A 14 -8.66 -18.32 -1.41
C LYS A 14 -8.72 -16.80 -1.17
N SER A 15 -9.84 -16.30 -0.66
CA SER A 15 -10.03 -14.89 -0.33
C SER A 15 -9.21 -14.43 0.89
N GLU A 16 -9.08 -15.27 1.91
CA GLU A 16 -8.37 -14.96 3.15
C GLU A 16 -6.87 -14.82 2.93
N SER A 17 -6.31 -15.58 1.99
CA SER A 17 -4.90 -15.44 1.57
C SER A 17 -4.59 -14.07 0.96
N LEU A 18 -5.58 -13.40 0.35
CA LEU A 18 -5.41 -12.07 -0.27
C LEU A 18 -5.56 -10.91 0.72
N TRP A 19 -6.26 -11.12 1.85
CA TRP A 19 -6.55 -10.03 2.79
C TRP A 19 -5.30 -9.35 3.38
N PRO A 20 -4.23 -10.07 3.76
CA PRO A 20 -3.00 -9.43 4.24
C PRO A 20 -2.36 -8.52 3.19
N ILE A 21 -2.37 -8.94 1.92
CA ILE A 21 -1.82 -8.17 0.79
C ILE A 21 -2.63 -6.88 0.61
N MET A 22 -3.96 -6.98 0.61
CA MET A 22 -4.86 -5.83 0.50
C MET A 22 -4.69 -4.86 1.68
N ARG A 23 -4.51 -5.39 2.89
CA ARG A 23 -4.25 -4.58 4.09
C ARG A 23 -2.95 -3.78 3.96
N ILE A 24 -1.86 -4.43 3.53
CA ILE A 24 -0.55 -3.78 3.33
C ILE A 24 -0.64 -2.70 2.26
N SER A 25 -1.28 -2.99 1.12
CA SER A 25 -1.49 -2.02 0.04
C SER A 25 -2.26 -0.78 0.53
N HIS A 26 -3.34 -1.00 1.29
CA HIS A 26 -4.12 0.09 1.89
C HIS A 26 -3.29 0.92 2.87
N THR A 27 -2.56 0.28 3.79
CA THR A 27 -1.72 0.98 4.77
C THR A 27 -0.65 1.82 4.09
N ARG A 28 -0.01 1.31 3.03
CA ARG A 28 1.02 2.03 2.27
C ARG A 28 0.45 3.28 1.59
N SER A 29 -0.68 3.15 0.88
CA SER A 29 -1.34 4.27 0.22
C SER A 29 -1.82 5.33 1.22
N ARG A 30 -2.37 4.90 2.36
CA ARG A 30 -2.80 5.80 3.44
C ARG A 30 -1.64 6.56 4.04
N TYR A 31 -0.49 5.92 4.24
CA TYR A 31 0.70 6.58 4.79
C TYR A 31 1.15 7.74 3.89
N ILE A 32 1.21 7.53 2.57
CA ILE A 32 1.58 8.56 1.61
C ILE A 32 0.53 9.69 1.57
N TYR A 33 -0.76 9.35 1.62
CA TYR A 33 -1.83 10.34 1.73
C TYR A 33 -1.67 11.23 2.98
N GLU A 34 -1.39 10.62 4.13
CA GLU A 34 -1.21 11.39 5.37
C GLU A 34 0.02 12.28 5.34
N LEU A 35 1.12 11.84 4.71
CA LEU A 35 2.32 12.66 4.54
C LEU A 35 2.05 13.91 3.68
N TYR A 36 1.27 13.79 2.61
CA TYR A 36 0.98 14.92 1.73
C TYR A 36 -0.17 15.80 2.25
N TYR A 37 -1.34 15.23 2.52
CA TYR A 37 -2.56 16.00 2.79
C TYR A 37 -2.75 16.41 4.25
N LYS A 38 -2.21 15.65 5.22
CA LYS A 38 -2.39 15.96 6.64
C LYS A 38 -1.17 16.64 7.26
N ARG A 39 0.02 16.11 6.93
CA ARG A 39 1.28 16.54 7.54
C ARG A 39 2.07 17.52 6.68
N GLU A 40 1.73 17.64 5.38
CA GLU A 40 2.43 18.49 4.42
C GLU A 40 3.96 18.30 4.43
N ALA A 41 4.41 17.07 4.70
CA ALA A 41 5.81 16.73 4.95
C ALA A 41 6.58 16.40 3.66
N ILE A 42 5.89 16.28 2.53
CA ILE A 42 6.47 15.95 1.23
C ILE A 42 6.01 16.97 0.18
N SER A 43 6.88 17.24 -0.80
CA SER A 43 6.55 18.12 -1.93
C SER A 43 5.58 17.44 -2.90
N ARG A 44 4.88 18.26 -3.69
CA ARG A 44 3.99 17.77 -4.75
C ARG A 44 4.72 16.94 -5.80
N GLU A 45 5.93 17.33 -6.18
CA GLU A 45 6.76 16.58 -7.14
C GLU A 45 7.08 15.16 -6.64
N LEU A 46 7.43 15.03 -5.35
CA LEU A 46 7.67 13.72 -4.75
C LEU A 46 6.38 12.90 -4.67
N TYR A 47 5.26 13.52 -4.32
CA TYR A 47 3.96 12.85 -4.29
C TYR A 47 3.56 12.31 -5.67
N ASP A 48 3.68 13.13 -6.72
CA ASP A 48 3.36 12.75 -8.11
C ASP A 48 4.29 11.62 -8.61
N TRP A 49 5.58 11.65 -8.24
CA TRP A 49 6.52 10.58 -8.56
C TRP A 49 6.16 9.27 -7.85
N LEU A 50 5.80 9.32 -6.56
CA LEU A 50 5.39 8.15 -5.78
C LEU A 50 4.12 7.49 -6.33
N LEU A 51 3.18 8.29 -6.85
CA LEU A 51 1.99 7.78 -7.53
C LEU A 51 2.36 7.09 -8.85
N LYS A 52 3.25 7.70 -9.65
CA LYS A 52 3.69 7.14 -10.94
C LYS A 52 4.40 5.79 -10.80
N GLU A 53 5.18 5.63 -9.73
CA GLU A 53 5.93 4.39 -9.44
C GLU A 53 5.07 3.33 -8.70
N GLY A 54 3.79 3.60 -8.45
CA GLY A 54 2.85 2.64 -7.85
C GLY A 54 3.01 2.42 -6.35
N TYR A 55 3.65 3.35 -5.63
CA TYR A 55 3.76 3.27 -4.16
C TYR A 55 2.45 3.62 -3.46
N ALA A 56 1.66 4.52 -4.04
CA ALA A 56 0.30 4.83 -3.60
C ALA A 56 -0.69 4.57 -4.74
N ASP A 57 -1.90 4.18 -4.35
CA ASP A 57 -3.00 4.00 -5.30
C ASP A 57 -3.50 5.37 -5.80
N ALA A 58 -3.19 5.66 -7.07
CA ALA A 58 -3.74 6.77 -7.81
C ALA A 58 -5.01 6.27 -8.49
N LYS A 59 -6.15 6.48 -7.83
CA LYS A 59 -7.49 6.05 -8.24
C LYS A 59 -7.76 6.11 -9.74
#